data_AF-A0A7S0ISK4-F1
#
_entry.id   AF-A0A7S0ISK4-F1
#
_cell.length_a   1.000
_cell.length_b   1.000
_cell.length_c   1.000
_cell.angle_alpha   90.00
_cell.angle_beta   90.00
_cell.angle_gamma   90.00
#
_symmetry.space_group_name_H-M   'P 1'
#
loop_
_entity.id
_entity.type
_entity.pdbx_description
1 polymer ?
#
loop_
_entity_poly.entity_id
_entity_poly.type
_entity_poly.pdbx_seq_one_letter_code
_entity_poly.pdbx_strand_id
1 'polypeptide(L)'
;PDASAQPSRGAHGPAADWDQQLLAPLEELQRRCAHRETQERILQAMHQLLLSCGAGLRHGWKLVLSILWRAATKPALLPLLPLAIRSVQQIASDFLPLLPAT
;
A
#
# COMPACT_ATOMS: atom_id res chain seq x y z
N PRO A 1 -39.07 23.18 -18.72
CA PRO A 1 -38.45 24.12 -17.76
C PRO A 1 -39.10 23.90 -16.39
N ASP A 2 -38.46 23.24 -15.43
CA ASP A 2 -37.21 23.72 -14.85
C ASP A 2 -36.45 22.55 -14.23
N ALA A 3 -35.13 22.65 -14.29
CA ALA A 3 -34.21 21.65 -13.82
C ALA A 3 -33.96 21.86 -12.32
N SER A 4 -34.02 20.79 -11.54
CA SER A 4 -33.38 20.77 -10.23
C SER A 4 -32.74 19.42 -10.01
N ALA A 5 -31.75 19.12 -10.88
CA ALA A 5 -30.77 18.10 -10.60
C ALA A 5 -29.88 18.63 -9.46
N GLN A 6 -30.24 18.28 -8.22
CA GLN A 6 -29.34 18.45 -7.09
C GLN A 6 -28.09 17.61 -7.38
N PRO A 7 -26.88 18.18 -7.33
CA PRO A 7 -25.69 17.35 -7.33
C PRO A 7 -25.78 16.52 -6.04
N SER A 8 -25.87 15.20 -6.20
CA SER A 8 -25.65 14.26 -5.10
C SER A 8 -24.29 14.60 -4.54
N ARG A 9 -24.28 15.41 -3.47
CA ARG A 9 -23.11 15.64 -2.62
C ARG A 9 -22.64 14.25 -2.27
N GLY A 10 -21.60 13.79 -2.96
CA GLY A 10 -20.93 12.54 -2.63
C GLY A 10 -20.60 12.65 -1.16
N ALA A 11 -21.29 11.85 -0.35
CA ALA A 11 -21.08 11.84 1.08
C ALA A 11 -19.59 11.55 1.28
N HIS A 12 -18.83 12.60 1.62
CA HIS A 12 -17.56 12.44 2.28
C HIS A 12 -17.91 11.83 3.62
N GLY A 13 -17.99 10.49 3.63
CA GLY A 13 -17.92 9.71 4.85
C GLY A 13 -16.68 10.11 5.64
N PRO A 14 -16.63 9.83 6.95
CA PRO A 14 -15.49 10.18 7.80
C PRO A 14 -14.22 9.74 7.08
N ALA A 15 -13.31 10.69 6.82
CA ALA A 15 -12.12 10.54 5.97
C ALA A 15 -11.72 9.07 5.83
N ALA A 16 -12.24 8.44 4.77
CA ALA A 16 -12.20 6.98 4.67
C ALA A 16 -10.74 6.54 4.75
N ASP A 17 -10.51 5.34 5.31
CA ASP A 17 -9.21 4.68 5.40
C ASP A 17 -8.68 4.40 3.97
N TRP A 18 -8.28 5.48 3.30
CA TRP A 18 -7.92 5.53 1.90
C TRP A 18 -6.71 4.62 1.66
N ASP A 19 -5.85 4.54 2.66
CA ASP A 19 -4.71 3.66 2.71
C ASP A 19 -5.16 2.20 2.72
N GLN A 20 -6.14 1.84 3.54
CA GLN A 20 -6.68 0.48 3.56
C GLN A 20 -7.41 0.12 2.27
N GLN A 21 -8.20 1.04 1.72
CA GLN A 21 -8.92 0.85 0.45
C GLN A 21 -7.97 0.68 -0.74
N LEU A 22 -6.83 1.37 -0.73
CA LEU A 22 -5.80 1.27 -1.76
C LEU A 22 -4.93 0.03 -1.60
N LEU A 23 -4.51 -0.28 -0.37
CA LEU A 23 -3.52 -1.33 -0.08
C LEU A 23 -4.14 -2.73 -0.07
N ALA A 24 -5.39 -2.89 0.33
CA ALA A 24 -6.02 -4.22 0.41
C ALA A 24 -6.12 -4.92 -0.96
N PRO A 25 -6.53 -4.25 -2.06
CA PRO A 25 -6.50 -4.86 -3.39
C PRO A 25 -5.08 -5.23 -3.85
N LEU A 26 -4.07 -4.43 -3.49
CA LEU A 26 -2.68 -4.69 -3.86
C LEU A 26 -2.09 -5.88 -3.11
N GLU A 27 -2.40 -6.03 -1.82
CA GLU A 27 -2.04 -7.23 -1.05
C GLU A 27 -2.71 -8.47 -1.64
N GLU A 28 -4.02 -8.40 -1.94
CA GLU A 28 -4.75 -9.52 -2.53
C GLU A 28 -4.20 -9.90 -3.90
N LEU A 29 -3.88 -8.91 -4.74
CA LEU A 29 -3.30 -9.14 -6.06
C LEU A 29 -1.91 -9.77 -5.94
N GLN A 30 -1.08 -9.28 -5.02
CA GLN A 30 0.21 -9.90 -4.72
C GLN A 30 0.04 -11.33 -4.20
N ARG A 31 -1.07 -11.60 -3.52
CA ARG A 31 -1.37 -12.92 -2.98
C ARG A 31 -1.75 -13.94 -4.04
N ARG A 32 -2.61 -13.56 -4.98
CA ARG A 32 -3.17 -14.44 -6.00
C ARG A 32 -2.39 -14.48 -7.31
N CYS A 33 -1.72 -13.40 -7.68
CA CYS A 33 -1.06 -13.31 -8.98
C CYS A 33 0.30 -14.02 -8.97
N ALA A 34 0.53 -14.93 -9.91
CA ALA A 34 1.82 -15.60 -10.09
C ALA A 34 2.77 -14.84 -11.05
N HIS A 35 2.28 -13.82 -11.76
CA HIS A 35 3.05 -13.10 -12.75
C HIS A 35 4.09 -12.18 -12.11
N ARG A 36 5.37 -12.44 -12.37
CA ARG A 36 6.51 -11.69 -11.80
C ARG A 36 6.41 -10.19 -12.06
N GLU A 37 6.01 -9.79 -13.25
CA GLU A 37 5.91 -8.38 -13.63
C GLU A 37 4.85 -7.63 -12.81
N THR A 38 3.73 -8.29 -12.48
CA THR A 38 2.71 -7.71 -11.59
C THR A 38 3.25 -7.55 -10.17
N GLN A 39 3.98 -8.56 -9.68
CA GLN A 39 4.61 -8.55 -8.36
C GLN A 39 5.62 -7.41 -8.23
N GLU A 40 6.44 -7.21 -9.26
CA GLU A 40 7.39 -6.10 -9.36
C GLU A 40 6.68 -4.74 -9.33
N ARG A 41 5.62 -4.56 -10.15
CA ARG A 41 4.84 -3.32 -10.15
C ARG A 41 4.19 -3.03 -8.80
N ILE A 42 3.70 -4.04 -8.10
CA ILE A 42 3.14 -3.87 -6.75
C ILE A 42 4.22 -3.38 -5.79
N LEU A 43 5.41 -3.97 -5.79
CA LEU A 43 6.50 -3.55 -4.91
C LEU A 43 7.03 -2.16 -5.26
N GLN A 44 7.11 -1.82 -6.55
CA GLN A 44 7.47 -0.48 -6.99
C GLN A 44 6.43 0.55 -6.53
N ALA A 45 5.15 0.24 -6.67
CA ALA A 45 4.07 1.09 -6.17
C ALA A 45 4.15 1.28 -4.65
N MET A 46 4.46 0.23 -3.89
CA MET A 46 4.64 0.34 -2.43
C MET A 46 5.82 1.23 -2.06
N HIS A 47 6.95 1.06 -2.75
CA HIS A 47 8.11 1.91 -2.51
C HIS A 47 7.80 3.38 -2.81
N GLN A 48 7.13 3.65 -3.93
CA GLN A 48 6.71 5.02 -4.30
C GLN A 48 5.68 5.60 -3.34
N LEU A 49 4.75 4.79 -2.83
CA LEU A 49 3.78 5.21 -1.84
C LEU A 49 4.47 5.61 -0.54
N LEU A 50 5.44 4.82 -0.07
CA LEU A 50 6.24 5.16 1.11
C LEU A 50 6.98 6.49 0.92
N LEU A 51 7.60 6.70 -0.24
CA LEU A 51 8.30 7.96 -0.58
C LEU A 51 7.35 9.16 -0.65
N SER A 52 6.15 8.98 -1.18
CA SER A 52 5.26 10.11 -1.51
C SER A 52 4.33 10.48 -0.36
N CYS A 53 3.76 9.49 0.32
CA CYS A 53 2.71 9.70 1.32
C CYS A 53 2.78 8.71 2.50
N GLY A 54 3.95 8.09 2.75
CA GLY A 54 4.15 7.15 3.85
C GLY A 54 3.76 7.72 5.23
N ALA A 55 4.05 9.00 5.48
CA ALA A 55 3.66 9.68 6.72
C ALA A 55 2.12 9.85 6.90
N GLY A 56 1.36 9.75 5.82
CA GLY A 56 -0.10 9.83 5.82
C GLY A 56 -0.80 8.49 6.07
N LEU A 57 -0.06 7.39 6.13
CA LEU A 57 -0.58 6.07 6.44
C LEU A 57 -1.03 6.00 7.91
N ARG A 58 -2.24 5.50 8.14
CA ARG A 58 -2.84 5.35 9.48
C ARG A 58 -3.12 3.90 9.80
N HIS A 59 -3.89 3.22 8.97
CA HIS A 59 -4.36 1.85 9.17
C HIS A 59 -3.69 0.86 8.20
N GLY A 60 -3.07 1.36 7.14
CA GLY A 60 -2.45 0.57 6.07
C GLY A 60 -1.13 -0.13 6.42
N TRP A 61 -0.49 0.18 7.55
CA TRP A 61 0.85 -0.31 7.89
C TRP A 61 0.97 -1.84 7.88
N LYS A 62 -0.04 -2.55 8.41
CA LYS A 62 -0.05 -4.03 8.39
C LYS A 62 -0.07 -4.59 6.97
N LEU A 63 -0.76 -3.94 6.04
CA LEU A 63 -0.82 -4.36 4.64
C LEU A 63 0.51 -4.09 3.93
N VAL A 64 1.14 -2.92 4.18
CA VAL A 64 2.48 -2.61 3.65
C VAL A 64 3.49 -3.67 4.10
N LEU A 65 3.52 -3.98 5.41
CA LEU A 65 4.44 -4.98 5.95
C LEU A 65 4.15 -6.38 5.40
N SER A 66 2.88 -6.76 5.22
CA SER A 66 2.50 -8.02 4.56
C SER A 66 3.06 -8.11 3.13
N ILE A 67 2.95 -7.02 2.36
CA ILE A 67 3.41 -6.98 0.97
C ILE A 67 4.93 -7.14 0.89
N LEU A 68 5.66 -6.43 1.76
CA LEU A 68 7.12 -6.51 1.83
C LEU A 68 7.60 -7.86 2.35
N TRP A 69 6.93 -8.40 3.37
CA TRP A 69 7.23 -9.73 3.92
C TRP A 69 7.11 -10.82 2.86
N ARG A 70 6.06 -10.77 2.04
CA ARG A 70 5.85 -11.75 0.97
C ARG A 70 6.96 -11.68 -0.07
N ALA A 71 7.42 -10.47 -0.41
CA ALA A 71 8.56 -10.28 -1.31
C ALA A 71 9.87 -10.84 -0.74
N ALA A 72 10.04 -10.78 0.59
CA ALA A 72 11.22 -11.31 1.27
C ALA A 72 11.20 -12.84 1.42
N THR A 73 10.02 -13.45 1.51
CA THR A 73 9.86 -14.88 1.86
C THR A 73 9.51 -15.80 0.70
N LYS A 74 8.99 -15.27 -0.41
CA LYS A 74 8.67 -16.10 -1.58
C LYS A 74 9.90 -16.26 -2.49
N PRO A 75 10.33 -17.51 -2.79
CA PRO A 75 11.46 -17.75 -3.69
C PRO A 75 11.28 -17.11 -5.07
N ALA A 76 10.06 -17.11 -5.60
CA ALA A 76 9.72 -16.50 -6.89
C ALA A 76 9.94 -14.97 -6.93
N LEU A 77 10.03 -14.31 -5.77
CA LEU A 77 10.19 -12.87 -5.63
C LEU A 77 11.60 -12.48 -5.17
N LEU A 78 12.53 -13.43 -5.00
CA LEU A 78 13.93 -13.16 -4.63
C LEU A 78 14.62 -12.11 -5.50
N PRO A 79 14.41 -12.04 -6.84
CA PRO A 79 15.00 -10.96 -7.65
C PRO A 79 14.54 -9.56 -7.24
N LEU A 80 13.40 -9.44 -6.57
CA LEU A 80 12.80 -8.19 -6.09
C LEU A 80 13.18 -7.87 -4.65
N LEU A 81 13.92 -8.75 -3.98
CA LEU A 81 14.37 -8.59 -2.60
C LEU A 81 15.11 -7.26 -2.35
N PRO A 82 16.00 -6.77 -3.25
CA PRO A 82 16.65 -5.48 -3.03
C PRO A 82 15.67 -4.31 -2.90
N LEU A 83 14.56 -4.33 -3.64
CA LEU A 83 13.53 -3.29 -3.59
C LEU A 83 12.72 -3.38 -2.28
N ALA A 84 12.41 -4.60 -1.83
CA ALA A 84 11.77 -4.82 -0.54
C ALA A 84 12.66 -4.33 0.62
N ILE A 85 13.97 -4.63 0.58
CA ILE A 85 14.94 -4.18 1.60
C ILE A 85 15.01 -2.65 1.63
N ARG A 86 15.09 -1.98 0.48
CA ARG A 86 15.09 -0.50 0.43
C ARG A 86 13.84 0.09 1.05
N SER A 87 12.67 -0.51 0.78
CA SER A 87 11.41 -0.08 1.37
C SER A 87 11.39 -0.26 2.90
N VAL A 88 11.93 -1.38 3.40
CA VAL A 88 12.06 -1.64 4.85
C VAL A 88 13.06 -0.67 5.50
N GLN A 89 14.19 -0.39 4.85
CA GLN A 89 15.16 0.59 5.35
C GLN A 89 14.53 1.97 5.49
N GLN A 90 13.74 2.40 4.51
CA GLN A 90 12.99 3.65 4.59
C GLN A 90 11.98 3.66 5.74
N ILE A 91 11.25 2.55 5.96
CA ILE A 91 10.36 2.42 7.11
C ILE A 91 11.14 2.57 8.42
N ALA A 92 12.29 1.91 8.54
CA ALA A 92 13.13 1.95 9.74
C ALA A 92 13.70 3.36 10.01
N SER A 93 14.06 4.10 8.96
CA SER A 93 14.61 5.45 9.07
C SER A 93 13.55 6.50 9.38
N ASP A 94 12.45 6.49 8.62
CA ASP A 94 11.54 7.65 8.55
C ASP A 94 10.20 7.41 9.25
N PHE A 95 9.77 6.14 9.37
CA PHE A 95 8.41 5.80 9.76
C PHE A 95 8.30 4.89 10.99
N LEU A 96 9.43 4.52 11.60
CA LEU A 96 9.45 3.66 12.79
C LEU A 96 8.59 4.22 13.95
N PRO A 97 8.56 5.54 14.22
CA PRO A 97 7.66 6.12 15.23
C PRO A 97 6.17 6.09 14.86
N LEU A 98 5.85 5.90 13.58
CA LEU A 98 4.47 5.89 13.05
C LEU A 98 3.89 4.48 12.95
N LEU A 99 4.72 3.45 13.14
CA LEU A 99 4.24 2.07 13.15
C LEU A 99 3.29 1.87 14.34
N PRO A 100 2.14 1.20 14.14
CA PRO A 100 1.23 0.92 15.24
C PRO A 100 1.95 0.09 16.30
N ALA A 101 1.95 0.58 17.54
CA ALA A 101 2.39 -0.22 18.68
C ALA A 101 1.50 -1.48 18.75
N THR A 102 2.14 -2.65 18.79
CA THR A 102 1.49 -3.96 18.88
C THR A 102 0.64 -4.08 20.13
#